data_AF-A0A7C5KK01-F1
#
_entry.id   AF-A0A7C5KK01-F1
#
_cell.length_a   1.000
_cell.length_b   1.000
_cell.length_c   1.000
_cell.angle_alpha   90.00
_cell.angle_beta   90.00
_cell.angle_gamma   90.00
#
_symmetry.space_group_name_H-M   'P 1'
#
loop_
_entity.id
_entity.type
_entity.pdbx_description
1 polymer ?
#
loop_
_entity_poly.entity_id
_entity_poly.type
_entity_poly.pdbx_seq_one_letter_code
_entity_poly.pdbx_strand_id
1 'polypeptide(L)'
;MNRRKLKSVAASIRQRLLNQARRSNRPFNELLHYFAMERFLYRLWKSPHAERFVLKGGLMLAMWRLSHTRPTRGIDFLGQMTGDIERLVGIAEEICRQEVEPDGLSGDPGNVRTAGARG
;
A
#
# COMPACT_ATOMS: atom_id res chain seq x y z
N MET A 1 -1.62 20.63 9.11
CA MET A 1 -0.40 20.78 8.27
C MET A 1 -0.74 21.49 6.94
N ASN A 2 0.18 22.25 6.33
CA ASN A 2 -0.10 23.08 5.14
C ASN A 2 -0.15 22.26 3.82
N ARG A 3 -1.22 22.40 3.03
CA ARG A 3 -1.42 21.79 1.70
C ARG A 3 -0.25 22.01 0.73
N ARG A 4 0.45 23.16 0.81
CA ARG A 4 1.59 23.48 -0.07
C ARG A 4 2.78 22.55 0.15
N LYS A 5 3.04 22.17 1.41
CA LYS A 5 4.13 21.24 1.78
C LYS A 5 3.86 19.82 1.26
N LEU A 6 2.61 19.35 1.39
CA LEU A 6 2.20 18.04 0.83
C LEU A 6 2.35 17.99 -0.69
N LYS A 7 1.92 19.04 -1.41
CA LYS A 7 2.12 19.14 -2.87
C LYS A 7 3.60 19.08 -3.26
N SER A 8 4.48 19.75 -2.50
CA SER A 8 5.92 19.72 -2.73
C SER A 8 6.51 18.33 -2.53
N VAL A 9 6.13 17.63 -1.45
CA VAL A 9 6.57 16.24 -1.18
C VAL A 9 6.08 15.28 -2.26
N ALA A 10 4.81 15.35 -2.65
CA ALA A 10 4.25 14.49 -3.68
C ALA A 10 4.94 14.70 -5.04
N ALA A 11 5.21 15.95 -5.43
CA ALA A 11 5.96 16.27 -6.64
C ALA A 11 7.39 15.71 -6.60
N SER A 12 8.08 15.84 -5.46
CA SER A 12 9.43 15.29 -5.27
C SER A 12 9.45 13.76 -5.39
N ILE A 13 8.53 13.07 -4.73
CA ILE A 13 8.40 11.61 -4.77
C ILE A 13 8.07 11.14 -6.19
N ARG A 14 7.12 11.79 -6.87
CA ARG A 14 6.80 11.52 -8.28
C ARG A 14 8.03 11.63 -9.16
N GLN A 15 8.84 12.69 -8.99
CA GLN A 15 10.06 12.87 -9.78
C GLN A 15 11.11 11.78 -9.49
N ARG A 16 11.27 11.38 -8.22
CA ARG A 16 12.15 10.27 -7.84
C ARG A 16 11.72 8.95 -8.47
N LEU A 17 10.42 8.65 -8.45
CA LEU A 17 9.85 7.46 -9.10
C LEU A 17 10.02 7.50 -10.63
N LEU A 18 9.86 8.66 -11.28
CA LEU A 18 10.14 8.83 -12.71
C LEU A 18 11.62 8.57 -13.04
N ASN A 19 12.52 9.10 -12.22
CA ASN A 19 13.96 8.87 -12.40
C ASN A 19 14.30 7.39 -12.21
N GLN A 20 13.71 6.73 -11.22
CA GLN A 20 13.91 5.30 -11.00
C GLN A 20 13.37 4.47 -12.17
N ALA A 21 12.18 4.80 -12.69
CA ALA A 21 11.58 4.12 -13.85
C ALA A 21 12.52 4.12 -15.07
N ARG A 22 13.13 5.28 -15.36
CA ARG A 22 14.13 5.44 -16.42
C ARG A 22 15.38 4.60 -16.16
N ARG A 23 15.92 4.64 -14.94
CA ARG A 23 17.14 3.91 -14.56
C ARG A 23 16.97 2.40 -14.60
N SER A 24 15.82 1.90 -14.15
CA SER A 24 15.56 0.45 -14.09
C SER A 24 14.89 -0.10 -15.36
N ASN A 25 14.63 0.74 -16.36
CA ASN A 25 13.83 0.39 -17.54
C ASN A 25 12.49 -0.29 -17.18
N ARG A 26 11.81 0.21 -16.14
CA ARG A 26 10.50 -0.30 -15.69
C ARG A 26 9.42 0.77 -15.89
N PRO A 27 8.17 0.38 -16.20
CA PRO A 27 7.06 1.32 -16.29
C PRO A 27 6.90 2.14 -15.00
N PHE A 28 6.70 3.46 -15.13
CA PHE A 28 6.47 4.34 -13.98
C PHE A 28 5.29 3.88 -13.10
N ASN A 29 4.19 3.48 -13.72
CA ASN A 29 2.99 3.03 -13.01
C ASN A 29 3.24 1.76 -12.17
N GLU A 30 4.19 0.92 -12.58
CA GLU A 30 4.58 -0.24 -11.78
C GLU A 30 5.27 0.20 -10.49
N LEU A 31 6.26 1.10 -10.60
CA LEU A 31 6.96 1.64 -9.42
C LEU A 31 6.02 2.45 -8.51
N LEU A 32 5.07 3.19 -9.09
CA LEU A 32 4.06 3.91 -8.32
C LEU A 32 3.16 2.95 -7.53
N HIS A 33 2.75 1.82 -8.13
CA HIS A 33 1.99 0.79 -7.41
C HIS A 33 2.81 0.19 -6.27
N TYR A 34 4.07 -0.20 -6.51
CA TYR A 34 4.93 -0.73 -5.44
C TYR A 34 5.11 0.27 -4.31
N PHE A 35 5.36 1.53 -4.64
CA PHE A 35 5.44 2.60 -3.64
C PHE A 35 4.16 2.72 -2.81
N ALA A 36 2.99 2.74 -3.46
CA ALA A 36 1.71 2.78 -2.74
C ALA A 36 1.51 1.58 -1.82
N MET A 37 1.87 0.37 -2.28
CA MET A 37 1.78 -0.85 -1.48
C MET A 37 2.72 -0.82 -0.27
N GLU A 38 3.97 -0.42 -0.45
CA GLU A 38 4.93 -0.25 0.65
C GLU A 38 4.47 0.79 1.68
N ARG A 39 3.89 1.90 1.22
CA ARG A 39 3.35 2.94 2.10
C ARG A 39 2.06 2.51 2.82
N PHE A 40 1.27 1.63 2.22
CA PHE A 40 0.14 0.98 2.91
C PHE A 40 0.65 0.00 3.98
N LEU A 41 1.64 -0.84 3.66
CA LEU A 41 2.27 -1.75 4.63
C LEU A 41 2.89 -0.99 5.81
N TYR A 42 3.53 0.15 5.55
CA TYR A 42 4.08 1.00 6.60
C TYR A 42 2.98 1.54 7.53
N ARG A 43 1.84 1.97 6.98
CA ARG A 43 0.67 2.39 7.79
C ARG A 43 0.11 1.22 8.60
N LEU A 44 -0.05 0.04 7.99
CA LEU A 44 -0.49 -1.16 8.71
C LEU A 44 0.45 -1.46 9.89
N TRP A 45 1.76 -1.43 9.66
CA TRP A 45 2.76 -1.68 10.71
C TRP A 45 2.73 -0.65 11.85
N LYS A 46 2.42 0.62 11.54
CA LYS A 46 2.25 1.68 12.54
C LYS A 46 0.89 1.64 13.26
N SER A 47 -0.07 0.89 12.74
CA SER A 47 -1.43 0.81 13.29
C SER A 47 -1.54 -0.21 14.43
N PRO A 48 -2.58 -0.12 15.27
CA PRO A 48 -2.92 -1.16 16.24
C PRO A 48 -3.26 -2.54 15.64
N HIS A 49 -3.33 -2.66 14.31
CA HIS A 49 -3.69 -3.90 13.61
C HIS A 49 -2.49 -4.68 13.09
N ALA A 50 -1.25 -4.19 13.31
CA ALA A 50 -0.04 -4.77 12.73
C ALA A 50 0.10 -6.28 12.96
N GLU A 51 -0.22 -6.75 14.17
CA GLU A 51 -0.09 -8.16 14.55
C GLU A 51 -1.26 -9.04 14.10
N ARG A 52 -2.31 -8.45 13.51
CA ARG A 52 -3.52 -9.18 13.09
C ARG A 52 -3.43 -9.74 11.68
N PHE A 53 -2.39 -9.37 10.93
CA PHE A 53 -2.23 -9.73 9.53
C PHE A 53 -0.83 -10.24 9.25
N VAL A 54 -0.76 -11.33 8.49
CA VAL A 54 0.50 -11.85 7.93
C VAL A 54 0.50 -11.58 6.43
N LEU A 55 1.54 -10.89 5.95
CA LEU A 55 1.75 -10.66 4.52
C LEU A 55 1.97 -12.00 3.80
N LYS A 56 1.32 -12.18 2.65
CA LYS A 56 1.47 -13.36 1.79
C LYS A 56 1.45 -12.97 0.31
N GLY A 57 1.49 -13.97 -0.57
CA GLY A 57 1.25 -13.81 -2.00
C GLY A 57 2.39 -13.11 -2.75
N GLY A 58 2.05 -12.48 -3.87
CA GLY A 58 3.02 -12.00 -4.86
C GLY A 58 3.97 -10.91 -4.35
N LEU A 59 3.49 -10.02 -3.47
CA LEU A 59 4.34 -8.96 -2.91
C LEU A 59 5.41 -9.53 -1.97
N MET A 60 5.06 -10.53 -1.15
CA MET A 60 6.02 -11.22 -0.26
C MET A 60 7.14 -11.88 -1.08
N LEU A 61 6.78 -12.61 -2.14
CA LEU A 61 7.75 -13.27 -3.01
C LEU A 61 8.67 -12.28 -3.72
N ALA A 62 8.13 -11.14 -4.17
CA ALA A 62 8.90 -10.06 -4.77
C ALA A 62 9.92 -9.45 -3.78
N MET A 63 9.53 -9.24 -2.51
CA MET A 63 10.42 -8.72 -1.47
C MET A 63 11.57 -9.70 -1.13
N TRP A 64 11.30 -11.01 -1.12
CA TRP A 64 12.33 -12.02 -0.87
C TRP A 64 13.25 -12.31 -2.06
N ARG A 65 13.03 -11.66 -3.22
CA ARG A 65 13.80 -11.90 -4.46
C ARG A 65 13.81 -13.38 -4.89
N LEU A 66 12.84 -14.16 -4.43
CA LEU A 66 12.76 -15.60 -4.67
C LEU A 66 12.14 -15.94 -6.04
N SER A 67 11.77 -14.94 -6.83
CA SER A 67 11.12 -15.16 -8.11
C SER A 67 11.30 -14.00 -9.09
N HIS A 68 11.41 -14.34 -10.39
CA HIS A 68 11.10 -13.45 -11.51
C HIS A 68 9.57 -13.26 -11.63
N THR A 69 8.91 -12.96 -10.51
CA THR A 69 7.45 -12.83 -10.47
C THR A 69 7.02 -11.67 -11.34
N ARG A 70 6.01 -11.92 -12.19
CA ARG A 70 5.25 -10.87 -12.87
C ARG A 70 4.87 -9.77 -11.85
N PRO A 71 4.83 -8.49 -12.25
CA PRO A 71 4.39 -7.43 -11.36
C PRO A 71 3.06 -7.76 -10.68
N THR A 72 3.05 -7.74 -9.33
CA THR A 72 1.79 -7.90 -8.58
C THR A 72 1.00 -6.60 -8.61
N ARG A 73 -0.33 -6.73 -8.71
CA ARG A 73 -1.26 -5.60 -8.71
C ARG A 73 -1.91 -5.36 -7.35
N GLY A 74 -1.66 -6.24 -6.38
CA GLY A 74 -2.30 -6.19 -5.06
C GLY A 74 -1.40 -6.71 -3.95
N ILE A 75 -1.90 -6.53 -2.73
CA ILE A 75 -1.30 -7.00 -1.48
C ILE A 75 -2.27 -8.02 -0.88
N ASP A 76 -1.75 -9.18 -0.52
CA ASP A 76 -2.53 -10.24 0.09
C ASP A 76 -2.13 -10.42 1.56
N PHE A 77 -3.12 -10.52 2.43
CA PHE A 77 -2.91 -10.80 3.85
C PHE A 77 -3.66 -12.06 4.26
N LEU A 78 -3.07 -12.81 5.19
CA LEU A 78 -3.79 -13.76 6.02
C LEU A 78 -4.18 -13.04 7.31
N GLY A 79 -5.47 -12.86 7.55
CA GLY A 79 -5.99 -12.26 8.78
C GLY A 79 -6.15 -13.31 9.88
N GLN A 80 -5.62 -13.04 11.08
CA GLN A 80 -5.83 -13.85 12.28
C GLN A 80 -7.00 -13.28 13.09
N MET A 81 -8.16 -13.18 12.44
CA MET A 81 -9.39 -12.66 13.05
C MET A 81 -10.60 -13.47 12.62
N THR A 82 -11.51 -13.71 13.55
CA THR A 82 -12.90 -14.05 13.24
C THR A 82 -13.56 -12.80 12.67
N GLY A 83 -13.84 -12.78 11.37
CA GLY A 83 -14.10 -11.55 10.64
C GLY A 83 -15.40 -11.56 9.87
N ASP A 84 -16.31 -10.67 10.27
CA ASP A 84 -17.37 -10.12 9.42
C ASP A 84 -16.78 -9.08 8.45
N ILE A 85 -17.38 -8.93 7.27
CA ILE A 85 -16.85 -8.11 6.16
C ILE A 85 -16.74 -6.64 6.56
N GLU A 86 -17.73 -6.13 7.29
CA GLU A 86 -17.84 -4.76 7.78
C GLU A 86 -16.67 -4.42 8.71
N ARG A 87 -16.24 -5.37 9.54
CA ARG A 87 -15.09 -5.19 10.42
C ARG A 87 -13.80 -5.04 9.62
N LEU A 88 -13.63 -5.80 8.54
CA LEU A 88 -12.46 -5.69 7.67
C LEU A 88 -12.42 -4.34 6.94
N VAL A 89 -13.58 -3.83 6.52
CA VAL A 89 -13.71 -2.48 5.96
C VAL A 89 -13.23 -1.46 6.97
N GLY A 90 -13.77 -1.46 8.20
CA GLY A 90 -13.38 -0.51 9.24
C GLY A 90 -11.88 -0.53 9.54
N ILE A 91 -11.28 -1.71 9.62
CA ILE A 91 -9.83 -1.88 9.81
C ILE A 91 -9.04 -1.27 8.62
N ALA A 92 -9.45 -1.54 7.39
CA ALA A 92 -8.79 -0.98 6.21
C ALA A 92 -8.88 0.56 6.17
N GLU A 93 -10.02 1.13 6.57
CA GLU A 93 -10.16 2.58 6.70
C GLU A 93 -9.25 3.16 7.78
N GLU A 94 -9.16 2.51 8.94
CA GLU A 94 -8.28 2.90 10.04
C GLU A 94 -6.80 2.88 9.61
N ILE A 95 -6.38 1.84 8.88
CA ILE A 95 -5.03 1.77 8.30
C ILE A 95 -4.80 2.94 7.33
N CYS A 96 -5.77 3.25 6.45
CA CYS A 96 -5.66 4.39 5.55
C CYS A 96 -5.58 5.74 6.29
N ARG A 97 -6.18 5.85 7.48
CA ARG A 97 -6.15 7.03 8.36
C ARG A 97 -4.92 7.10 9.26
N GLN A 98 -4.13 6.03 9.36
CA GLN A 98 -2.96 5.97 10.24
C GLN A 98 -2.01 7.15 9.97
N GLU A 99 -1.72 7.93 11.01
CA GLU A 99 -0.80 9.05 10.91
C GLU A 99 0.64 8.55 10.69
N VAL A 100 1.27 9.12 9.66
CA VAL A 100 2.65 8.85 9.26
C VAL A 100 3.30 10.14 8.78
N GLU A 101 4.62 10.12 8.64
CA GLU A 101 5.38 11.20 8.04
C GLU A 101 4.89 11.48 6.62
N PRO A 102 4.96 12.75 6.14
CA PRO A 102 4.47 13.10 4.81
C PRO A 102 5.15 12.27 3.73
N ASP A 103 4.37 11.44 3.04
CA ASP A 103 4.85 10.51 2.02
C ASP A 103 4.21 10.75 0.65
N GLY A 104 3.52 11.88 0.48
CA GLY A 104 2.91 12.27 -0.78
C GLY A 104 1.70 11.44 -1.21
N LEU A 105 1.21 10.53 -0.36
CA LEU A 105 -0.03 9.79 -0.57
C LEU A 105 -1.13 10.31 0.36
N SER A 106 -2.34 10.39 -0.18
CA SER A 106 -3.56 10.61 0.57
C SER A 106 -4.49 9.42 0.36
N GLY A 107 -4.87 8.73 1.44
CA GLY A 107 -5.92 7.72 1.38
C GLY A 107 -7.29 8.36 1.18
N ASP A 108 -8.25 7.55 0.72
CA ASP A 108 -9.68 7.88 0.68
C ASP A 108 -10.44 6.85 1.52
N PRO A 109 -10.37 6.94 2.86
CA PRO A 109 -10.90 5.91 3.74
C PRO A 109 -12.41 5.72 3.57
N GLY A 110 -13.17 6.74 3.17
CA GLY A 110 -14.62 6.61 2.94
C GLY A 110 -15.01 5.86 1.65
N ASN A 111 -14.03 5.36 0.89
CA ASN A 111 -14.24 4.67 -0.38
C ASN A 111 -13.63 3.26 -0.37
N VAL A 112 -13.49 2.65 0.81
CA VAL A 112 -13.17 1.23 0.94
C VAL A 112 -14.39 0.42 0.51
N ARG A 113 -14.19 -0.50 -0.43
CA ARG A 113 -15.25 -1.34 -0.99
C ARG A 113 -14.88 -2.80 -0.85
N THR A 114 -15.91 -3.61 -0.63
CA THR A 114 -15.79 -5.07 -0.64
C THR A 114 -16.33 -5.59 -1.96
N ALA A 115 -15.68 -6.63 -2.47
CA ALA A 115 -16.24 -7.46 -3.51
C ALA A 115 -16.25 -8.88 -2.96
N GLY A 116 -17.35 -9.61 -3.14
CA GLY A 116 -17.41 -11.01 -2.77
C GLY A 116 -16.25 -11.76 -3.41
N ALA A 117 -15.59 -12.63 -2.65
CA ALA A 117 -14.58 -13.52 -3.20
C ALA A 117 -15.27 -14.36 -4.28
N ARG A 118 -14.92 -14.15 -5.55
CA ARG A 118 -15.28 -15.09 -6.61
C ARG A 118 -14.47 -16.35 -6.34
N GLY A 119 -15.16 -17.39 -5.87
CA GLY A 119 -14.64 -18.75 -5.87
C GLY A 119 -14.34 -19.22 -7.29
#